data_AF-A0A7S0TEV1-F1
#
_entry.id   AF-A0A7S0TEV1-F1
#
_cell.length_a   1.000
_cell.length_b   1.000
_cell.length_c   1.000
_cell.angle_alpha   90.00
_cell.angle_beta   90.00
_cell.angle_gamma   90.00
#
_symmetry.space_group_name_H-M   'P 1'
#
loop_
_entity.id
_entity.type
_entity.pdbx_description
1 polymer ?
#
loop_
_entity_poly.entity_id
_entity_poly.type
_entity_poly.pdbx_seq_one_letter_code
_entity_poly.pdbx_strand_id
1 'polypeptide(L)'
;PVEFAQEVSIFAEHSLINLVGGCCGTSTNYIAELSKIMASYAPRPLPRYQRDKHRVMKLCGLEPLNVTKSLGFVNVGERCNIAGSARFRKLIKDNDFTSAVAVALKQVESGAQVLDINVDDGLVDGVKAMQKFVQLISAEP
;
A
#
# COMPACT_ATOMS: atom_id res chain seq x y z
N PRO A 1 -29.20 -18.52 -0.12
CA PRO A 1 -28.12 -19.47 0.22
C PRO A 1 -27.54 -20.22 -0.98
N VAL A 2 -28.37 -20.91 -1.77
CA VAL A 2 -27.91 -21.70 -2.94
C VAL A 2 -27.26 -20.82 -4.01
N GLU A 3 -27.93 -19.74 -4.41
CA GLU A 3 -27.41 -18.77 -5.39
C GLU A 3 -26.06 -18.19 -4.96
N PHE A 4 -25.94 -17.73 -3.71
CA PHE A 4 -24.67 -17.27 -3.14
C PHE A 4 -23.56 -18.33 -3.25
N ALA A 5 -23.87 -19.59 -2.92
CA ALA A 5 -22.88 -20.66 -3.00
C ALA A 5 -22.46 -20.89 -4.48
N GLN A 6 -23.40 -20.88 -5.41
CA GLN A 6 -23.13 -21.01 -6.85
C GLN A 6 -22.28 -19.86 -7.39
N GLU A 7 -22.54 -18.61 -7.01
CA GLU A 7 -21.70 -17.47 -7.43
C GLU A 7 -20.27 -17.61 -6.89
N VAL A 8 -20.12 -18.12 -5.67
CA VAL A 8 -18.79 -18.33 -5.07
C VAL A 8 -18.06 -19.52 -5.70
N SER A 9 -18.76 -20.54 -6.23
CA SER A 9 -18.15 -21.72 -6.86
C SER A 9 -17.27 -21.35 -8.04
N ILE A 10 -17.62 -20.29 -8.77
CA ILE A 10 -16.85 -19.75 -9.90
C ILE A 10 -15.38 -19.50 -9.48
N PHE A 11 -15.14 -18.94 -8.30
CA PHE A 11 -13.77 -18.71 -7.81
C PHE A 11 -13.02 -20.01 -7.48
N ALA A 12 -13.72 -21.04 -7.03
CA ALA A 12 -13.16 -22.36 -6.75
C ALA A 12 -12.84 -23.13 -8.04
N GLU A 13 -13.77 -23.08 -9.02
CA GLU A 13 -13.61 -23.65 -10.36
C GLU A 13 -12.37 -23.09 -11.06
N HIS A 14 -12.14 -21.77 -10.94
CA HIS A 14 -10.97 -21.10 -11.47
C HIS A 14 -9.72 -21.21 -10.57
N SER A 15 -9.76 -21.99 -9.50
CA SER A 15 -8.64 -22.19 -8.57
C SER A 15 -8.06 -20.87 -8.03
N LEU A 16 -8.93 -19.93 -7.64
CA LEU A 16 -8.52 -18.59 -7.17
C LEU A 16 -8.46 -18.47 -5.64
N ILE A 17 -9.09 -19.38 -4.91
CA ILE A 17 -9.30 -19.29 -3.46
C ILE A 17 -8.66 -20.46 -2.69
N ASN A 18 -8.23 -20.16 -1.46
CA ASN A 18 -7.78 -21.14 -0.48
C ASN A 18 -8.64 -21.13 0.79
N LEU A 19 -9.38 -20.03 1.01
CA LEU A 19 -10.24 -19.77 2.16
C LEU A 19 -11.48 -19.05 1.63
N VAL A 20 -12.64 -19.41 2.17
CA VAL A 20 -13.92 -18.84 1.75
C VAL A 20 -14.86 -18.76 2.95
N GLY A 21 -15.70 -17.74 2.96
CA GLY A 21 -16.62 -17.47 4.06
C GLY A 21 -17.58 -16.35 3.68
N GLY A 22 -18.09 -15.63 4.67
CA GLY A 22 -18.96 -14.49 4.46
C GLY A 22 -18.72 -13.37 5.45
N CYS A 23 -19.27 -12.21 5.13
CA CYS A 23 -19.19 -10.99 5.94
C CYS A 23 -20.60 -10.63 6.44
N CYS A 24 -20.93 -9.34 6.52
CA CYS A 24 -22.24 -8.83 6.91
C CYS A 24 -23.37 -9.49 6.08
N GLY A 25 -24.42 -9.97 6.76
CA GLY A 25 -25.58 -10.61 6.13
C GLY A 25 -25.43 -12.11 5.83
N THR A 26 -24.25 -12.70 6.01
CA THR A 26 -24.05 -14.15 5.84
C THR A 26 -24.40 -14.90 7.12
N SER A 27 -25.47 -15.70 7.10
CA SER A 27 -25.85 -16.55 8.24
C SER A 27 -25.30 -17.97 8.14
N THR A 28 -25.49 -18.76 9.19
CA THR A 28 -25.06 -20.18 9.24
C THR A 28 -25.61 -21.00 8.07
N ASN A 29 -26.83 -20.70 7.59
CA ASN A 29 -27.44 -21.38 6.46
C ASN A 29 -26.68 -21.15 5.13
N TYR A 30 -26.08 -19.96 4.96
CA TYR A 30 -25.24 -19.67 3.78
C TYR A 30 -23.92 -20.44 3.85
N ILE A 31 -23.28 -20.47 5.02
CA ILE A 31 -22.02 -21.22 5.22
C ILE A 31 -22.25 -22.73 5.07
N ALA A 32 -23.39 -23.25 5.55
CA ALA A 32 -23.75 -24.65 5.38
C ALA A 32 -23.88 -25.02 3.90
N GLU A 33 -24.54 -24.19 3.10
CA GLU A 33 -24.68 -24.44 1.66
C GLU A 33 -23.34 -24.30 0.92
N LEU A 34 -22.55 -23.29 1.27
CA LEU A 34 -21.20 -23.09 0.75
C LEU A 34 -20.30 -24.29 1.04
N SER A 35 -20.32 -24.83 2.27
CA SER A 35 -19.51 -25.97 2.67
C SER A 35 -19.80 -27.23 1.84
N LYS A 36 -21.09 -27.49 1.54
CA LYS A 36 -21.50 -28.64 0.72
C LYS A 36 -20.84 -28.64 -0.66
N ILE A 37 -20.82 -27.49 -1.33
CA ILE A 37 -20.27 -27.38 -2.68
C ILE A 37 -18.74 -27.22 -2.67
N MET A 38 -18.15 -26.62 -1.64
CA MET A 38 -16.70 -26.38 -1.61
C MET A 38 -15.91 -27.69 -1.45
N ALA A 39 -16.52 -28.72 -0.84
CA ALA A 39 -15.92 -30.04 -0.70
C ALA A 39 -15.57 -30.73 -2.05
N SER A 40 -16.19 -30.32 -3.16
CA SER A 40 -15.88 -30.87 -4.49
C SER A 40 -14.68 -30.20 -5.19
N TYR A 41 -14.13 -29.12 -4.64
CA TYR A 41 -13.05 -28.36 -5.26
C TYR A 41 -11.73 -28.54 -4.53
N ALA A 42 -10.65 -28.67 -5.29
CA ALA A 42 -9.30 -28.62 -4.73
C ALA A 42 -8.94 -27.18 -4.35
N PRO A 43 -8.19 -26.94 -3.26
CA PRO A 43 -7.66 -25.62 -2.94
C PRO A 43 -6.78 -25.10 -4.08
N ARG A 44 -6.78 -23.77 -4.27
CA ARG A 44 -5.87 -23.11 -5.21
C ARG A 44 -4.42 -23.59 -5.02
N PRO A 45 -3.73 -24.06 -6.06
CA PRO A 45 -2.32 -24.38 -5.95
C PRO A 45 -1.54 -23.08 -5.72
N LEU A 46 -0.73 -23.07 -4.66
CA LEU A 46 0.16 -21.94 -4.41
C LEU A 46 1.22 -21.88 -5.51
N PRO A 47 1.51 -20.70 -6.08
CA PRO A 47 2.59 -20.56 -7.05
C PRO A 47 3.89 -21.02 -6.39
N ARG A 48 4.64 -21.90 -7.07
CA ARG A 48 5.97 -22.29 -6.60
C ARG A 48 6.81 -21.04 -6.46
N TYR A 49 7.44 -20.86 -5.30
CA TYR A 49 8.30 -19.71 -5.04
C TYR A 49 9.45 -19.67 -6.06
N GLN A 50 9.33 -18.80 -7.06
CA GLN A 50 10.38 -18.58 -8.06
C GLN A 50 11.40 -17.62 -7.48
N ARG A 51 12.47 -18.16 -6.87
CA ARG A 51 13.54 -17.39 -6.21
C ARG A 51 13.99 -16.19 -7.04
N ASP A 52 14.16 -16.36 -8.35
CA ASP A 52 14.67 -15.29 -9.23
C ASP A 52 13.65 -14.18 -9.52
N LYS A 53 12.34 -14.47 -9.54
CA LYS A 53 11.28 -13.45 -9.68
C LYS A 53 10.94 -12.75 -8.37
N HIS A 54 11.25 -13.37 -7.23
CA HIS A 54 10.95 -12.84 -5.91
C HIS A 54 12.11 -12.07 -5.26
N ARG A 55 13.31 -12.06 -5.85
CA ARG A 55 14.47 -11.24 -5.41
C ARG A 55 14.47 -9.85 -6.05
N VAL A 56 13.36 -9.13 -5.90
CA VAL A 56 13.27 -7.70 -6.25
C VAL A 56 12.88 -6.92 -5.00
N MET A 57 13.36 -5.69 -4.88
CA MET A 57 12.93 -4.81 -3.78
C MET A 57 11.47 -4.44 -4.01
N LYS A 58 10.63 -4.64 -3.00
CA LYS A 58 9.20 -4.32 -3.03
C LYS A 58 8.91 -3.26 -2.00
N LEU A 59 8.41 -2.12 -2.45
CA LEU A 59 7.96 -1.01 -1.63
C LEU A 59 6.47 -0.80 -1.88
N CYS A 60 5.79 -0.06 -1.01
CA CYS A 60 4.42 0.35 -1.23
C CYS A 60 4.10 1.66 -0.52
N GLY A 61 3.31 2.50 -1.19
CA GLY A 61 2.45 3.50 -0.57
C GLY A 61 1.00 3.02 -0.69
N LEU A 62 0.18 3.77 -1.43
CA LEU A 62 -1.15 3.32 -1.89
C LEU A 62 -1.05 2.28 -3.01
N GLU A 63 -0.01 2.38 -3.84
CA GLU A 63 0.26 1.45 -4.94
C GLU A 63 1.58 0.69 -4.70
N PRO A 64 1.68 -0.56 -5.18
CA PRO A 64 2.91 -1.34 -5.07
C PRO A 64 3.99 -0.84 -6.04
N LEU A 65 5.21 -0.66 -5.54
CA LEU A 65 6.41 -0.38 -6.34
C LEU A 65 7.37 -1.57 -6.29
N ASN A 66 7.45 -2.32 -7.38
CA ASN A 66 8.40 -3.42 -7.53
C ASN A 66 9.64 -2.93 -8.30
N VAL A 67 10.79 -2.83 -7.64
CA VAL A 67 12.05 -2.40 -8.24
C VAL A 67 12.71 -3.57 -8.95
N THR A 68 12.32 -3.76 -10.21
CA THR A 68 12.83 -4.79 -11.10
C THR A 68 13.98 -4.25 -11.95
N LYS A 69 14.73 -5.15 -12.60
CA LYS A 69 15.78 -4.75 -13.57
C LYS A 69 15.24 -3.92 -14.75
N SER A 70 13.97 -4.11 -15.11
CA SER A 70 13.33 -3.37 -16.21
C SER A 70 12.80 -2.00 -15.80
N LEU A 71 12.55 -1.77 -14.50
CA LEU A 71 12.16 -0.45 -13.99
C LEU A 71 13.30 0.57 -14.12
N GLY A 72 14.55 0.10 -14.02
CA GLY A 72 15.74 0.94 -14.14
C GLY A 72 16.03 1.70 -12.85
N PHE A 73 16.34 2.99 -12.98
CA PHE A 73 16.70 3.85 -11.85
C PHE A 73 15.46 4.29 -11.07
N VAL A 74 15.57 4.33 -9.73
CA VAL A 74 14.51 4.80 -8.85
C VAL A 74 14.92 6.13 -8.24
N ASN A 75 14.21 7.20 -8.61
CA ASN A 75 14.43 8.53 -8.07
C ASN A 75 13.81 8.63 -6.67
N VAL A 76 14.64 8.98 -5.68
CA VAL A 76 14.21 9.32 -4.32
C VAL A 76 14.21 10.85 -4.19
N GLY A 77 13.04 11.44 -3.99
CA GLY A 77 12.88 12.89 -3.86
C GLY A 77 13.39 13.39 -2.50
N GLU A 78 14.42 14.24 -2.52
CA GLU A 78 15.15 14.71 -1.34
C GLU A 78 14.61 15.99 -0.68
N ARG A 79 13.63 16.68 -1.29
CA ARG A 79 13.26 18.05 -0.88
C ARG A 79 12.37 18.13 0.36
N CYS A 80 11.88 17.00 0.87
CA CYS A 80 11.15 16.89 2.14
C CYS A 80 12.12 16.71 3.32
N ASN A 81 13.18 17.52 3.34
CA ASN A 81 14.28 17.40 4.28
C ASN A 81 14.58 18.76 4.92
N ILE A 82 14.44 18.88 6.25
CA ILE A 82 14.68 20.13 6.95
C ILE A 82 16.13 20.61 6.80
N ALA A 83 17.11 19.72 6.83
CA ALA A 83 18.52 20.08 6.67
C ALA A 83 18.84 20.54 5.23
N GLY A 84 18.27 19.88 4.23
CA GLY A 84 18.57 20.11 2.80
C GLY A 84 17.67 21.13 2.07
N SER A 85 16.49 21.46 2.60
CA SER A 85 15.50 22.29 1.91
C SER A 85 15.05 23.47 2.76
N ALA A 86 15.56 24.67 2.43
CA ALA A 86 15.19 25.91 3.13
C ALA A 86 13.68 26.19 3.10
N ARG A 87 13.02 25.85 1.99
CA ARG A 87 11.55 25.95 1.87
C ARG A 87 10.85 24.99 2.82
N PHE A 88 11.22 23.70 2.80
CA PHE A 88 10.56 22.70 3.65
C PHE A 88 10.79 22.98 5.14
N ARG A 89 12.03 23.36 5.52
CA ARG A 89 12.37 23.81 6.88
C ARG A 89 11.43 24.90 7.37
N LYS A 90 11.23 25.95 6.56
CA LYS A 90 10.35 27.07 6.93
C LYS A 90 8.92 26.58 7.18
N LEU A 91 8.38 25.78 6.26
CA LEU A 91 7.01 25.28 6.35
C LEU A 91 6.77 24.41 7.59
N ILE A 92 7.71 23.50 7.91
CA ILE A 92 7.59 22.67 9.11
C ILE A 92 7.70 23.51 10.39
N LYS A 93 8.64 24.46 10.46
CA LYS A 93 8.78 25.36 11.64
C LYS A 93 7.55 26.25 11.84
N ASP A 94 6.96 26.72 10.75
CA ASP A 94 5.75 27.55 10.77
C ASP A 94 4.46 26.71 10.95
N ASN A 95 4.57 25.38 11.11
CA ASN A 95 3.44 24.44 11.17
C ASN A 95 2.51 24.48 9.94
N ASP A 96 2.99 24.97 8.80
CA ASP A 96 2.28 24.97 7.52
C ASP A 96 2.48 23.63 6.78
N PHE A 97 1.87 22.59 7.32
CA PHE A 97 1.96 21.24 6.75
C PHE A 97 1.25 21.12 5.41
N THR A 98 0.20 21.91 5.15
CA THR A 98 -0.50 21.91 3.86
C THR A 98 0.44 22.32 2.73
N SER A 99 1.17 23.42 2.88
CA SER A 99 2.18 23.81 1.90
C SER A 99 3.36 22.81 1.84
N ALA A 100 3.67 22.12 2.95
CA ALA A 100 4.71 21.10 2.97
C ALA A 100 4.32 19.87 2.13
N VAL A 101 3.04 19.46 2.16
CA VAL A 101 2.51 18.39 1.29
C VAL A 101 2.69 18.76 -0.18
N ALA A 102 2.45 20.02 -0.55
CA ALA A 102 2.69 20.48 -1.92
C ALA A 102 4.17 20.36 -2.36
N VAL A 103 5.14 20.37 -1.43
CA VAL A 103 6.55 20.07 -1.74
C VAL A 103 6.72 18.60 -2.10
N ALA A 104 6.09 17.69 -1.36
CA ALA A 104 6.10 16.26 -1.66
C ALA A 104 5.45 15.98 -3.02
N LEU A 105 4.22 16.49 -3.25
CA LEU A 105 3.49 16.31 -4.49
C LEU A 105 4.29 16.75 -5.71
N LYS A 106 4.89 17.95 -5.65
CA LYS A 106 5.71 18.46 -6.75
C LYS A 106 6.89 17.55 -7.10
N GLN A 107 7.47 16.84 -6.13
CA GLN A 107 8.54 15.89 -6.41
C GLN A 107 8.02 14.66 -7.15
N VAL A 108 6.85 14.15 -6.77
CA VAL A 108 6.18 13.03 -7.46
C VAL A 108 5.82 13.43 -8.89
N GLU A 109 5.22 14.61 -9.09
CA GLU A 109 4.94 15.18 -10.42
C GLU A 109 6.20 15.37 -11.27
N SER A 110 7.35 15.58 -10.62
CA SER A 110 8.66 15.71 -11.28
C SER A 110 9.37 14.36 -11.49
N GLY A 111 8.72 13.24 -11.19
CA GLY A 111 9.22 11.88 -11.45
C GLY A 111 9.91 11.18 -10.28
N ALA A 112 9.77 11.69 -9.04
CA ALA A 112 10.18 10.94 -7.85
C ALA A 112 9.23 9.76 -7.61
N GLN A 113 9.77 8.55 -7.48
CA GLN A 113 9.01 7.33 -7.21
C GLN A 113 8.94 7.02 -5.71
N VAL A 114 9.90 7.54 -4.95
CA VAL A 114 9.99 7.44 -3.49
C VAL A 114 10.30 8.84 -2.96
N LEU A 115 9.85 9.14 -1.75
CA LEU A 115 10.17 10.38 -1.06
C LEU A 115 11.08 10.08 0.13
N ASP A 116 12.18 10.83 0.24
CA ASP A 116 12.95 10.92 1.48
C ASP A 116 12.30 11.96 2.39
N ILE A 117 12.12 11.64 3.66
CA ILE A 117 11.49 12.52 4.65
C ILE A 117 12.42 12.66 5.85
N ASN A 118 12.85 13.88 6.10
CA ASN A 118 13.67 14.23 7.26
C ASN A 118 13.11 15.49 7.92
N VAL A 119 12.68 15.34 9.18
CA VAL A 119 12.15 16.42 10.01
C VAL A 119 13.02 16.71 11.24
N ASP A 120 14.29 16.30 11.21
CA ASP A 120 15.20 16.46 12.33
C ASP A 120 15.77 17.90 12.36
N ASP A 121 15.46 18.62 13.44
CA ASP A 121 16.00 19.95 13.75
C ASP A 121 15.85 20.21 15.25
N GLY A 122 16.84 20.87 15.87
CA GLY A 122 16.85 21.10 17.32
C GLY A 122 15.71 21.99 17.84
N LEU A 123 14.96 22.67 16.95
CA LEU A 123 13.84 23.52 17.30
C LEU A 123 12.47 22.89 16.97
N VAL A 124 12.45 21.65 16.47
CA VAL A 124 11.23 20.96 16.04
C VAL A 124 11.04 19.68 16.87
N ASP A 125 9.81 19.42 17.31
CA ASP A 125 9.44 18.10 17.84
C ASP A 125 9.35 17.11 16.67
N GLY A 126 10.48 16.48 16.34
CA GLY A 126 10.61 15.62 15.17
C GLY A 126 9.63 14.45 15.14
N VAL A 127 9.32 13.85 16.30
CA VAL A 127 8.36 12.74 16.37
C VAL A 127 6.96 13.22 15.98
N LYS A 128 6.49 14.34 16.55
CA LYS A 128 5.18 14.89 16.20
C LYS A 128 5.13 15.39 14.76
N ALA A 129 6.19 16.05 14.29
CA ALA A 129 6.26 16.54 12.92
C ALA A 129 6.22 15.39 11.91
N MET A 130 6.97 14.31 12.13
CA MET A 130 6.98 13.12 11.28
C MET A 130 5.60 12.48 11.23
N GLN A 131 4.98 12.23 12.40
CA GLN A 131 3.64 11.64 12.48
C GLN A 131 2.62 12.47 11.69
N LYS A 132 2.58 13.78 11.94
CA LYS A 132 1.64 14.68 11.28
C LYS A 132 1.86 14.74 9.77
N PHE A 133 3.12 14.88 9.32
CA PHE A 133 3.42 14.98 7.91
C PHE A 133 3.10 13.69 7.15
N VAL A 134 3.51 12.52 7.67
CA VAL A 134 3.26 11.22 7.04
C VAL A 134 1.76 10.91 6.97
N GLN A 135 1.00 11.23 8.01
CA GLN A 135 -0.46 11.06 7.99
C GLN A 135 -1.12 11.90 6.91
N LEU A 136 -0.69 13.15 6.73
CA LEU A 136 -1.25 14.04 5.70
C LEU A 136 -0.95 13.54 4.28
N ILE A 137 0.30 13.19 3.97
CA ILE A 137 0.65 12.66 2.64
C ILE A 137 0.07 11.28 2.36
N SER A 138 -0.37 10.55 3.39
CA SER A 138 -1.07 9.26 3.23
C SER A 138 -2.57 9.42 2.97
N ALA A 139 -3.13 10.62 3.21
CA ALA A 139 -4.57 10.88 3.12
C ALA A 139 -4.99 11.49 1.77
N GLU A 140 -4.07 12.13 1.04
CA GLU A 140 -4.33 12.73 -0.28
C GLU A 140 -3.70 11.88 -1.38
N PRO A 141 -4.50 11.14 -2.19
CA PRO A 141 -4.01 10.53 -3.42
C PRO A 141 -3.70 11.57 -4.50
#